data_AF-A0A242N827-F1
#
_entry.id   AF-A0A242N827-F1
#
_cell.length_a   1.000
_cell.length_b   1.000
_cell.length_c   1.000
_cell.angle_alpha   90.00
_cell.angle_beta   90.00
_cell.angle_gamma   90.00
#
_symmetry.space_group_name_H-M   'P 1'
#
loop_
_entity.id
_entity.type
_entity.pdbx_description
1 polymer ?
#
loop_
_entity_poly.entity_id
_entity_poly.type
_entity_poly.pdbx_seq_one_letter_code
_entity_poly.pdbx_strand_id
1 'polypeptide(L)'
;MTLLPVLMGYLIRSQIPHENSNPINRVFVGLYPPLLEATLRRPWVPIGLAVVTLAITLIPVARLEGEFMPPLDEGDLLYMPTALPGISADKAAELLQQTDRLIKTIPEVRTGFGKSGRANTATDPAPFEMFETTIQFNPRREWRPGMTPEKLVEELDARVKIPGLSNVWVPPFRNRLDMLSTGIKTPVG
;
A
#
# COMPACT_ATOMS: atom_id res chain seq x y z
N MET A 1 -31.28 22.71 -5.49
CA MET A 1 -32.65 22.18 -5.36
C MET A 1 -33.53 22.63 -6.53
N THR A 2 -33.17 22.28 -7.76
CA THR A 2 -33.89 22.73 -8.98
C THR A 2 -34.17 21.57 -9.93
N LEU A 3 -33.19 20.68 -10.11
CA LEU A 3 -33.32 19.53 -11.00
C LEU A 3 -34.15 18.38 -10.39
N LEU A 4 -33.98 18.10 -9.09
CA LEU A 4 -34.62 16.96 -8.42
C LEU A 4 -36.16 17.01 -8.50
N PRO A 5 -36.85 18.14 -8.18
CA PRO A 5 -38.32 18.20 -8.27
C PRO A 5 -38.85 18.09 -9.71
N VAL A 6 -38.13 18.66 -10.68
CA VAL A 6 -38.52 18.62 -12.11
C VAL A 6 -38.40 17.21 -12.67
N LEU A 7 -37.31 16.49 -12.35
CA LEU A 7 -37.11 15.10 -12.77
C LEU A 7 -38.09 14.16 -12.06
N MET A 8 -38.36 14.35 -10.77
CA MET A 8 -39.39 13.58 -10.05
C MET A 8 -40.76 13.75 -10.72
N GLY A 9 -41.16 14.98 -11.05
CA GLY A 9 -42.44 15.24 -11.74
C GLY A 9 -42.49 14.69 -13.18
N TYR A 10 -41.37 14.65 -13.91
CA TYR A 10 -41.32 14.16 -15.29
C TYR A 10 -41.28 12.63 -15.39
N LEU A 11 -40.53 11.97 -14.50
CA LEU A 11 -40.26 10.52 -14.51
C LEU A 11 -41.24 9.72 -13.64
N ILE A 12 -41.66 10.25 -12.48
CA ILE A 12 -42.57 9.56 -11.55
C ILE A 12 -44.01 9.97 -11.90
N ARG A 13 -44.57 9.31 -12.92
CA ARG A 13 -45.94 9.57 -13.42
C ARG A 13 -47.03 8.74 -12.72
N SER A 14 -46.66 7.78 -11.88
CA SER A 14 -47.58 6.89 -11.16
C SER A 14 -47.80 7.35 -9.72
N GLN A 15 -48.84 6.80 -9.07
CA GLN A 15 -49.08 7.00 -7.63
C GLN A 15 -47.84 6.55 -6.86
N ILE A 16 -47.26 7.45 -6.05
CA ILE A 16 -46.17 7.12 -5.14
C ILE A 16 -46.74 6.08 -4.17
N PRO A 17 -46.22 4.83 -4.16
CA PRO A 17 -46.68 3.81 -3.23
C PRO A 17 -46.55 4.32 -1.80
N HIS A 18 -47.54 4.03 -0.96
CA HIS A 18 -47.48 4.42 0.45
C HIS A 18 -46.19 3.90 1.09
N GLU A 19 -45.59 4.71 1.96
CA GLU A 19 -44.32 4.41 2.62
C GLU A 19 -44.29 3.01 3.28
N ASN A 20 -45.45 2.54 3.76
CA ASN A 20 -45.63 1.23 4.39
C ASN A 20 -45.89 0.05 3.43
N SER A 21 -45.96 0.29 2.12
CA SER A 21 -46.17 -0.77 1.13
C SER A 21 -44.95 -1.66 0.97
N ASN A 22 -43.76 -1.13 1.27
CA ASN A 22 -42.53 -1.90 1.32
C ASN A 22 -42.41 -2.60 2.69
N PRO A 23 -42.33 -3.94 2.74
CA PRO A 23 -42.21 -4.67 4.01
C PRO A 23 -40.96 -4.26 4.81
N ILE A 24 -39.85 -3.93 4.14
CA ILE A 24 -38.62 -3.47 4.79
C ILE A 24 -38.88 -2.14 5.51
N ASN A 25 -39.51 -1.20 4.81
CA ASN A 25 -39.75 0.12 5.37
C ASN A 25 -40.77 0.08 6.50
N ARG A 26 -41.81 -0.75 6.38
CA ARG A 26 -42.78 -0.98 7.44
C ARG A 26 -42.13 -1.51 8.73
N VAL A 27 -41.12 -2.36 8.63
CA VAL A 27 -40.37 -2.85 9.79
C VAL A 27 -39.55 -1.73 10.44
N PHE A 28 -38.80 -0.94 9.66
CA PHE A 28 -38.00 0.17 10.20
C PHE A 28 -38.87 1.27 10.81
N VAL A 29 -39.93 1.68 10.10
CA VAL A 29 -40.91 2.68 10.58
C VAL A 29 -41.69 2.15 11.80
N GLY A 30 -41.93 0.84 11.89
CA GLY A 30 -42.56 0.23 13.06
C GLY A 30 -41.63 0.13 14.27
N LEU A 31 -40.33 -0.08 14.05
CA LEU A 31 -39.31 -0.22 15.10
C LEU A 31 -38.82 1.14 15.64
N TYR A 32 -38.88 2.19 14.82
CA TYR A 32 -38.39 3.51 15.19
C TYR A 32 -39.14 4.16 16.37
N PRO A 33 -40.49 4.28 16.38
CA PRO A 33 -41.24 4.87 17.49
C PRO A 33 -40.98 4.22 18.86
N PRO A 34 -41.00 2.87 19.03
CA PRO A 34 -40.75 2.27 20.33
C PRO A 34 -39.29 2.45 20.79
N LEU A 35 -38.31 2.45 19.88
CA LEU A 35 -36.92 2.74 20.23
C LEU A 35 -36.71 4.21 20.61
N LEU A 36 -37.36 5.13 19.89
CA LEU A 36 -37.33 6.55 20.19
C LEU A 36 -37.97 6.83 21.56
N GLU A 37 -39.13 6.22 21.83
CA GLU A 37 -39.79 6.39 23.12
C GLU A 37 -38.96 5.78 24.27
N ALA A 38 -38.33 4.62 24.05
CA ALA A 38 -37.42 4.02 25.03
C ALA A 38 -36.20 4.91 25.33
N THR A 39 -35.61 5.54 24.32
CA THR A 39 -34.49 6.47 24.52
C THR A 39 -34.92 7.77 25.21
N LEU A 40 -36.10 8.31 24.90
CA LEU A 40 -36.66 9.50 25.55
C LEU A 40 -37.06 9.25 27.01
N ARG A 41 -37.56 8.05 27.35
CA ARG A 41 -37.94 7.68 28.73
C ARG A 41 -36.74 7.60 29.67
N ARG A 42 -35.54 7.29 29.17
CA ARG A 42 -34.34 7.22 30.00
C ARG A 42 -33.11 7.75 29.25
N PRO A 43 -32.97 9.08 29.10
CA PRO A 43 -31.97 9.70 28.23
C PRO A 43 -30.52 9.43 28.66
N TRP A 44 -30.29 9.12 29.93
CA TRP A 44 -28.96 8.77 30.44
C TRP A 44 -28.44 7.42 29.91
N VAL A 45 -29.30 6.51 29.47
CA VAL A 45 -28.90 5.21 28.91
C VAL A 45 -28.17 5.37 27.57
N PRO A 46 -28.73 6.04 26.54
CA PRO A 46 -28.00 6.25 25.28
C PRO A 46 -26.75 7.12 25.47
N ILE A 47 -26.78 8.10 26.39
CA ILE A 47 -25.58 8.90 26.72
C ILE A 47 -24.48 8.02 27.31
N GLY A 48 -24.82 7.19 28.31
CA GLY A 48 -23.87 6.24 28.90
C GLY A 48 -23.32 5.26 27.88
N LEU A 49 -24.18 4.73 27.00
CA LEU A 49 -23.78 3.85 25.91
C LEU A 49 -22.82 4.55 24.94
N ALA A 50 -23.08 5.81 24.58
CA ALA A 50 -22.19 6.60 23.72
C ALA A 50 -20.82 6.81 24.36
N VAL A 51 -20.78 7.17 25.66
CA VAL A 51 -19.52 7.34 26.41
C VAL A 51 -18.75 6.03 26.51
N VAL A 52 -19.42 4.92 26.81
CA VAL A 52 -18.80 3.59 26.86
C VAL A 52 -18.25 3.20 25.49
N THR A 53 -19.02 3.41 24.42
CA THR A 53 -18.58 3.12 23.05
C THR A 53 -17.35 3.96 22.70
N LEU A 54 -17.35 5.25 23.03
CA LEU A 54 -16.20 6.14 22.82
C LEU A 54 -14.97 5.66 23.61
N ALA A 55 -15.13 5.30 24.89
CA ALA A 55 -14.03 4.77 25.69
C ALA A 55 -13.46 3.47 25.10
N ILE A 56 -14.31 2.58 24.59
CA ILE A 56 -13.89 1.34 23.92
C ILE A 56 -13.11 1.67 22.64
N THR A 57 -13.50 2.71 21.87
CA THR A 57 -12.76 3.11 20.66
C THR A 57 -11.33 3.61 20.92
N LEU A 58 -11.00 4.02 22.15
CA LEU A 58 -9.63 4.41 22.49
C LEU A 58 -8.66 3.22 22.45
N ILE A 59 -9.13 2.00 22.71
CA ILE A 59 -8.30 0.79 22.70
C ILE A 59 -7.71 0.50 21.31
N PRO A 60 -8.50 0.38 20.21
CA PRO A 60 -7.95 0.17 18.89
C PRO A 60 -7.12 1.38 18.43
N VAL A 61 -7.55 2.61 18.69
CA VAL A 61 -6.80 3.82 18.30
C VAL A 61 -5.39 3.83 18.92
N ALA A 62 -5.26 3.44 20.19
CA ALA A 62 -3.96 3.33 20.86
C ALA A 62 -3.08 2.19 20.33
N ARG A 63 -3.64 1.23 19.58
CA ARG A 63 -2.91 0.12 18.95
C ARG A 63 -2.63 0.34 17.47
N LEU A 64 -3.14 1.41 16.87
CA LEU A 64 -2.83 1.75 15.48
C LEU A 64 -1.42 2.31 15.43
N GLU A 65 -0.55 1.60 14.73
CA GLU A 65 0.76 2.13 14.36
C GLU A 65 0.59 3.17 13.26
N GLY A 66 1.42 4.22 13.30
CA GLY A 66 1.42 5.26 12.30
C GLY A 66 2.38 4.92 11.17
N GLU A 67 1.87 4.62 9.99
CA GLU A 67 2.67 4.61 8.76
C GLU A 67 2.52 5.96 8.05
N PHE A 68 3.60 6.47 7.44
CA PHE A 68 3.55 7.72 6.67
C PHE A 68 2.55 7.63 5.50
N MET A 69 2.54 6.48 4.81
CA MET A 69 1.59 6.14 3.75
C MET A 69 1.57 4.61 3.55
N PRO A 70 0.43 4.01 3.16
CA PRO A 70 0.35 2.58 2.91
C PRO A 70 1.30 2.16 1.77
N PRO A 71 1.88 0.95 1.82
CA PRO A 71 2.77 0.48 0.78
C PRO A 71 2.03 0.40 -0.56
N LEU A 72 2.58 1.08 -1.57
CA LEU A 72 2.07 1.05 -2.93
C LEU A 72 2.65 -0.16 -3.67
N ASP A 73 1.77 -0.99 -4.21
CA ASP A 73 2.14 -2.07 -5.10
C ASP A 73 2.33 -1.54 -6.52
N GLU A 74 3.58 -1.34 -6.92
CA GLU A 74 3.95 -0.80 -8.22
C GLU A 74 4.13 -1.88 -9.30
N GLY A 75 4.08 -3.16 -8.93
CA GLY A 75 4.28 -4.30 -9.83
C GLY A 75 5.74 -4.59 -10.23
N ASP A 76 6.64 -3.62 -10.05
CA ASP A 76 8.10 -3.74 -10.21
C ASP A 76 8.80 -3.43 -8.86
N LEU A 77 10.04 -3.88 -8.70
CA LEU A 77 10.84 -3.70 -7.48
C LEU A 77 12.23 -3.16 -7.81
N LEU A 78 12.77 -2.31 -6.95
CA LEU A 78 14.13 -1.78 -7.04
C LEU A 78 14.99 -2.39 -5.93
N TYR A 79 16.11 -3.01 -6.32
CA TYR A 79 17.13 -3.51 -5.42
C TYR A 79 18.29 -2.51 -5.37
N MET A 80 18.61 -2.00 -4.17
CA MET A 80 19.61 -0.96 -3.98
C MET A 80 20.64 -1.29 -2.90
N PRO A 81 21.52 -2.27 -3.11
CA PRO A 81 22.54 -2.56 -2.13
C PRO A 81 23.61 -1.46 -2.13
N THR A 82 24.23 -1.27 -0.97
CA THR A 82 25.40 -0.40 -0.83
C THR A 82 26.61 -1.24 -0.40
N ALA A 83 27.72 -1.08 -1.12
CA ALA A 83 29.02 -1.66 -0.78
C ALA A 83 29.85 -0.73 0.12
N LEU A 84 30.96 -1.24 0.62
CA LEU A 84 31.97 -0.39 1.29
C LEU A 84 32.61 0.60 0.29
N PRO A 85 32.96 1.82 0.75
CA PRO A 85 33.63 2.81 -0.09
C PRO A 85 34.95 2.29 -0.67
N GLY A 86 35.30 2.74 -1.86
CA GLY A 86 36.60 2.42 -2.49
C GLY A 86 36.62 1.13 -3.33
N ILE A 87 35.44 0.56 -3.66
CA ILE A 87 35.34 -0.53 -4.61
C ILE A 87 35.79 -0.09 -6.02
N SER A 88 36.53 -0.95 -6.73
CA SER A 88 36.90 -0.70 -8.12
C SER A 88 35.72 -0.93 -9.06
N ALA A 89 35.72 -0.24 -10.21
CA ALA A 89 34.67 -0.41 -11.23
C ALA A 89 34.54 -1.88 -11.70
N ASP A 90 35.67 -2.57 -11.88
CA ASP A 90 35.69 -3.98 -12.28
C ASP A 90 35.03 -4.87 -11.23
N LYS A 91 35.33 -4.64 -9.93
CA LYS A 91 34.72 -5.43 -8.86
C LYS A 91 33.24 -5.11 -8.71
N ALA A 92 32.85 -3.85 -8.88
CA ALA A 92 31.45 -3.46 -8.89
C ALA A 92 30.68 -4.15 -10.04
N ALA A 93 31.25 -4.21 -11.25
CA ALA A 93 30.65 -4.94 -12.36
C ALA A 93 30.52 -6.45 -12.10
N GLU A 94 31.53 -7.07 -11.47
CA GLU A 94 31.47 -8.47 -11.05
C GLU A 94 30.35 -8.72 -10.03
N LEU A 95 30.25 -7.88 -8.99
CA LEU A 95 29.21 -7.97 -7.97
C LEU A 95 27.82 -7.78 -8.56
N LEU A 96 27.65 -6.78 -9.43
CA LEU A 96 26.39 -6.52 -10.14
C LEU A 96 25.94 -7.72 -10.96
N GLN A 97 26.86 -8.33 -11.70
CA GLN A 97 26.55 -9.54 -12.48
C GLN A 97 26.19 -10.73 -11.58
N GLN A 98 26.85 -10.87 -10.43
CA GLN A 98 26.52 -11.91 -9.45
C GLN A 98 25.13 -11.70 -8.85
N THR A 99 24.78 -10.47 -8.43
CA THR A 99 23.45 -10.16 -7.90
C THR A 99 22.37 -10.38 -8.94
N ASP A 100 22.58 -9.93 -10.18
CA ASP A 100 21.59 -10.06 -11.26
C ASP A 100 21.30 -11.53 -11.58
N ARG A 101 22.35 -12.38 -11.57
CA ARG A 101 22.19 -13.83 -11.75
C ARG A 101 21.38 -14.44 -10.62
N LEU A 102 21.65 -14.07 -9.37
CA LEU A 102 20.92 -14.57 -8.20
C LEU A 102 19.45 -14.15 -8.24
N ILE A 103 19.17 -12.89 -8.56
CA ILE A 103 17.82 -12.36 -8.75
C ILE A 103 17.09 -13.16 -9.84
N LYS A 104 17.77 -13.45 -10.95
CA LYS A 104 17.18 -14.17 -12.08
C LYS A 104 16.89 -15.66 -11.80
N THR A 105 17.36 -16.21 -10.68
CA THR A 105 16.98 -17.57 -10.25
C THR A 105 15.54 -17.68 -9.79
N ILE A 106 14.88 -16.56 -9.48
CA ILE A 106 13.49 -16.54 -9.03
C ILE A 106 12.56 -16.57 -10.25
N PRO A 107 11.61 -17.54 -10.32
CA PRO A 107 10.80 -17.73 -11.52
C PRO A 107 9.83 -16.58 -11.80
N GLU A 108 9.42 -15.83 -10.78
CA GLU A 108 8.57 -14.64 -10.94
C GLU A 108 9.31 -13.46 -11.58
N VAL A 109 10.65 -13.46 -11.63
CA VAL A 109 11.42 -12.36 -12.21
C VAL A 109 11.46 -12.48 -13.74
N ARG A 110 10.84 -11.52 -14.43
CA ARG A 110 10.88 -11.39 -15.89
C ARG A 110 12.20 -10.83 -16.37
N THR A 111 12.63 -9.71 -15.81
CA THR A 111 13.88 -9.02 -16.18
C THR A 111 14.51 -8.38 -14.95
N GLY A 112 15.83 -8.41 -14.88
CA GLY A 112 16.63 -7.64 -13.92
C GLY A 112 17.57 -6.77 -14.72
N PHE A 113 17.52 -5.46 -14.50
CA PHE A 113 18.40 -4.49 -15.15
C PHE A 113 19.25 -3.80 -14.09
N GLY A 114 20.44 -4.35 -13.87
CA GLY A 114 21.43 -3.82 -12.94
C GLY A 114 22.18 -2.60 -13.49
N LYS A 115 22.38 -1.61 -12.62
CA LYS A 115 23.25 -0.45 -12.82
C LYS A 115 24.15 -0.29 -11.59
N SER A 116 25.44 -0.06 -11.79
CA SER A 116 26.37 0.41 -10.76
C SER A 116 26.73 1.86 -11.06
N GLY A 117 26.78 2.71 -10.04
CA GLY A 117 27.02 4.14 -10.23
C GLY A 117 25.91 4.83 -10.99
N ARG A 118 26.29 5.86 -11.77
CA ARG A 118 25.35 6.77 -12.43
C ARG A 118 25.22 6.53 -13.93
N ALA A 119 24.05 6.86 -14.46
CA ALA A 119 23.88 7.13 -15.88
C ALA A 119 24.53 8.48 -16.27
N ASN A 120 24.75 8.70 -17.57
CA ASN A 120 25.27 9.97 -18.13
C ASN A 120 24.22 11.08 -18.09
N THR A 121 23.76 11.45 -16.89
CA THR A 121 22.77 12.49 -16.63
C THR A 121 23.04 13.15 -15.28
N ALA A 122 22.68 14.42 -15.15
CA ALA A 122 22.78 15.16 -13.89
C ALA A 122 21.75 14.71 -12.84
N THR A 123 20.70 14.00 -13.27
CA THR A 123 19.62 13.53 -12.39
C THR A 123 19.97 12.29 -11.57
N ASP A 124 21.16 11.72 -11.79
CA ASP A 124 21.60 10.48 -11.14
C ASP A 124 22.99 10.69 -10.50
N PRO A 125 23.06 11.10 -9.22
CA PRO A 125 24.32 11.34 -8.52
C PRO A 125 24.90 10.06 -7.87
N ALA A 126 24.52 8.88 -8.36
CA ALA A 126 24.94 7.60 -7.77
C ALA A 126 26.46 7.35 -7.85
N PRO A 127 27.14 7.09 -6.71
CA PRO A 127 28.55 6.69 -6.71
C PRO A 127 28.69 5.19 -7.01
N PHE A 128 29.91 4.73 -7.37
CA PHE A 128 30.14 3.36 -7.85
C PHE A 128 29.85 2.26 -6.82
N GLU A 129 29.96 2.56 -5.53
CA GLU A 129 29.60 1.66 -4.43
C GLU A 129 28.09 1.45 -4.28
N MET A 130 27.27 2.26 -4.96
CA MET A 130 25.83 2.10 -4.99
C MET A 130 25.39 1.40 -6.27
N PHE A 131 24.56 0.37 -6.08
CA PHE A 131 23.93 -0.36 -7.16
C PHE A 131 22.44 -0.06 -7.16
N GLU A 132 21.84 -0.05 -8.34
CA GLU A 132 20.40 0.03 -8.54
C GLU A 132 20.03 -1.04 -9.58
N THR A 133 19.26 -2.04 -9.18
CA THR A 133 18.75 -3.07 -10.09
C THR A 133 17.24 -2.97 -10.16
N THR A 134 16.72 -2.61 -11.33
CA THR A 134 15.27 -2.60 -11.58
C THR A 134 14.83 -4.01 -11.95
N ILE A 135 13.93 -4.57 -11.14
CA ILE A 135 13.41 -5.93 -11.26
C ILE A 135 11.96 -5.82 -11.73
N GLN A 136 11.67 -6.40 -12.89
CA GLN A 136 10.30 -6.53 -13.38
C GLN A 136 9.82 -7.95 -13.17
N PHE A 137 8.61 -8.08 -12.63
CA PHE A 137 8.00 -9.38 -12.41
C PHE A 137 7.13 -9.81 -13.60
N ASN A 138 6.88 -11.11 -13.69
CA ASN A 138 5.84 -11.64 -14.56
C ASN A 138 4.46 -11.17 -14.09
N PRO A 139 3.43 -11.18 -14.95
CA PRO A 139 2.06 -10.90 -14.53
C PRO A 139 1.66 -11.79 -13.34
N ARG A 140 0.96 -11.22 -12.34
CA ARG A 140 0.58 -11.93 -11.10
C ARG A 140 -0.10 -13.29 -11.32
N ARG A 141 -0.83 -13.46 -12.42
CA ARG A 141 -1.48 -14.72 -12.81
C ARG A 141 -0.52 -15.87 -13.11
N GLU A 142 0.75 -15.58 -13.37
CA GLU A 142 1.81 -16.56 -13.69
C GLU A 142 2.70 -16.89 -12.47
N TRP A 143 2.41 -16.29 -11.30
CA TRP A 143 3.18 -16.54 -10.09
C TRP A 143 2.87 -17.91 -9.51
N ARG A 144 3.82 -18.46 -8.73
CA ARG A 144 3.58 -19.69 -7.98
C ARG A 144 2.36 -19.53 -7.04
N PRO A 145 1.57 -20.59 -6.80
CA PRO A 145 0.41 -20.53 -5.92
C PRO A 145 0.76 -20.00 -4.51
N GLY A 146 -0.02 -19.03 -4.03
CA GLY A 146 0.15 -18.46 -2.69
C GLY A 146 1.29 -17.45 -2.55
N MET A 147 1.89 -17.01 -3.66
CA MET A 147 2.90 -15.94 -3.66
C MET A 147 2.28 -14.56 -3.50
N THR A 148 2.96 -13.74 -2.69
CA THR A 148 2.65 -12.34 -2.45
C THR A 148 3.92 -11.51 -2.65
N PRO A 149 3.82 -10.19 -2.88
CA PRO A 149 5.00 -9.32 -3.01
C PRO A 149 5.94 -9.44 -1.82
N GLU A 150 5.40 -9.53 -0.61
CA GLU A 150 6.16 -9.62 0.63
C GLU A 150 6.99 -10.91 0.66
N LYS A 151 6.38 -12.04 0.28
CA LYS A 151 7.08 -13.33 0.18
C LYS A 151 8.15 -13.32 -0.92
N LEU A 152 7.90 -12.61 -2.02
CA LEU A 152 8.90 -12.46 -3.08
C LEU A 152 10.10 -11.65 -2.61
N VAL A 153 9.88 -10.55 -1.88
CA VAL A 153 10.95 -9.76 -1.26
C VAL A 153 11.72 -10.61 -0.26
N GLU A 154 11.05 -11.41 0.57
CA GLU A 154 11.69 -12.33 1.52
C GLU A 154 12.54 -13.40 0.80
N GLU A 155 12.04 -14.00 -0.28
CA GLU A 155 12.78 -14.99 -1.06
C GLU A 155 13.97 -14.36 -1.81
N LEU A 156 13.80 -13.15 -2.34
CA LEU A 156 14.86 -12.34 -2.92
C LEU A 156 15.95 -12.05 -1.89
N ASP A 157 15.58 -11.57 -0.71
CA ASP A 157 16.54 -11.24 0.34
C ASP A 157 17.26 -12.48 0.88
N ALA A 158 16.57 -13.63 0.96
CA ALA A 158 17.15 -14.89 1.35
C ALA A 158 18.20 -15.40 0.35
N ARG A 159 17.98 -15.21 -0.95
CA ARG A 159 18.87 -15.71 -2.01
C ARG A 159 20.00 -14.76 -2.39
N VAL A 160 19.73 -13.47 -2.43
CA VAL A 160 20.70 -12.46 -2.88
C VAL A 160 21.51 -12.02 -1.67
N LYS A 161 22.39 -12.90 -1.18
CA LYS A 161 23.27 -12.61 -0.05
C LYS A 161 24.73 -12.62 -0.48
N ILE A 162 25.30 -11.44 -0.61
CA ILE A 162 26.71 -11.27 -0.91
C ILE A 162 27.40 -10.60 0.29
N PRO A 163 28.49 -11.18 0.81
CA PRO A 163 29.25 -10.55 1.89
C PRO A 163 29.69 -9.14 1.52
N GLY A 164 29.44 -8.18 2.41
CA GLY A 164 29.81 -6.78 2.22
C GLY A 164 28.82 -5.93 1.43
N LEU A 165 27.69 -6.50 0.99
CA LEU A 165 26.55 -5.76 0.46
C LEU A 165 25.41 -5.75 1.50
N SER A 166 24.87 -4.56 1.77
CA SER A 166 23.67 -4.41 2.60
C SER A 166 22.46 -4.30 1.70
N ASN A 167 21.57 -5.29 1.73
CA ASN A 167 20.40 -5.35 0.85
C ASN A 167 19.34 -4.32 1.24
N VAL A 168 18.76 -3.67 0.23
CA VAL A 168 17.60 -2.79 0.38
C VAL A 168 16.66 -3.03 -0.80
N TRP A 169 15.39 -3.24 -0.51
CA TRP A 169 14.33 -3.51 -1.49
C TRP A 169 13.25 -2.44 -1.35
N VAL A 170 13.00 -1.68 -2.42
CA VAL A 170 12.05 -0.56 -2.40
C VAL A 170 11.26 -0.47 -3.70
N PRO A 171 10.01 0.00 -3.69
CA PRO A 171 9.28 0.32 -4.91
C PRO A 171 9.96 1.48 -5.68
N PRO A 172 10.11 1.40 -7.02
CA PRO A 172 10.82 2.40 -7.81
C PRO A 172 10.29 3.85 -7.69
N PHE A 173 8.99 4.08 -7.85
CA PHE A 173 8.41 5.43 -7.83
C PHE A 173 8.47 6.02 -6.43
N ARG A 174 8.11 5.25 -5.41
CA ARG A 174 8.29 5.66 -4.01
C ARG A 174 9.72 6.05 -3.71
N ASN A 175 10.70 5.22 -4.08
CA ASN A 175 12.11 5.51 -3.81
C ASN A 175 12.57 6.82 -4.47
N ARG A 176 12.17 7.07 -5.72
CA ARG A 176 12.51 8.33 -6.40
C ARG A 176 11.87 9.54 -5.72
N LEU A 177 10.62 9.43 -5.25
CA LEU A 177 9.96 10.49 -4.47
C LEU A 177 10.66 10.73 -3.12
N ASP A 178 10.99 9.66 -2.40
CA ASP A 178 11.64 9.74 -1.09
C ASP A 178 13.03 10.39 -1.21
N MET A 179 13.81 10.02 -2.23
CA MET A 179 15.11 10.65 -2.52
C MET A 179 15.00 12.13 -2.91
N LEU A 180 13.96 12.52 -3.66
CA LEU A 180 13.75 13.92 -4.02
C LEU A 180 13.26 14.76 -2.83
N SER A 181 12.46 14.17 -1.95
CA SER A 181 11.87 14.89 -0.81
C SER A 181 12.81 14.97 0.39
N THR A 182 13.55 13.90 0.67
CA THR A 182 14.33 13.76 1.92
C THR A 182 15.82 13.59 1.68
N GLY A 183 16.22 13.14 0.48
CA GLY A 183 17.60 12.74 0.20
C GLY A 183 18.03 11.41 0.82
N ILE A 184 17.13 10.71 1.54
CA ILE A 184 17.40 9.45 2.24
C ILE A 184 16.80 8.28 1.44
N LYS A 185 17.49 7.13 1.42
CA LYS A 185 17.19 5.96 0.58
C LYS A 185 16.29 4.91 1.26
N THR A 186 15.98 5.11 2.53
CA THR A 186 15.19 4.21 3.37
C THR A 186 14.00 4.95 3.96
N PRO A 187 12.87 4.27 4.22
CA PRO A 187 11.72 4.89 4.85
C PRO A 187 12.13 5.60 6.14
N VAL A 188 11.64 6.83 6.32
CA VAL A 188 11.73 7.57 7.57
C VAL A 188 10.41 7.33 8.30
N GLY A 189 10.41 6.45 9.28
CA GLY A 189 9.20 6.03 10.01
C GLY A 189 9.21 4.54 10.31
#